data_AF-A0A1F5X1D4-F1
#
_entry.id   AF-A0A1F5X1D4-F1
#
_cell.length_a   1.000
_cell.length_b   1.000
_cell.length_c   1.000
_cell.angle_alpha   90.00
_cell.angle_beta   90.00
_cell.angle_gamma   90.00
#
_symmetry.space_group_name_H-M   'P 1'
#
loop_
_entity.id
_entity.type
_entity.pdbx_description
1 polymer ?
#
loop_
_entity_poly.entity_id
_entity_poly.type
_entity_poly.pdbx_seq_one_letter_code
_entity_poly.pdbx_strand_id
1 'polypeptide(L)'
;MLKIRKARYKRKRIYSPWKKKLLLLFLGGIAVGAMGSKRGISRFFTSIPKEFRKINKEYLRQLITEFYRDRLVDMVDVSDGQTRIVLTEKGKLRAMEFSIDDLKIKLPPRWDKKWRVVMFDIPEKNRQARDALRSKLRELGFYELQKSVFVFPYECKDEIDFVIEVFDIRRHVRYGILESVTNEANLLKYFDLL
;
A
#
# COMPACT_ATOMS: atom_id res chain seq x y z
N MET A 1 -35.13 -3.76 -19.54
CA MET A 1 -33.77 -4.25 -19.88
C MET A 1 -32.79 -3.07 -19.96
N LEU A 2 -32.14 -2.69 -18.84
CA LEU A 2 -31.09 -1.65 -18.87
C LEU A 2 -29.71 -2.31 -18.90
N LYS A 3 -29.02 -2.21 -20.05
CA LYS A 3 -27.62 -2.60 -20.23
C LYS A 3 -26.73 -1.59 -19.48
N ILE A 4 -26.37 -1.91 -18.23
CA ILE A 4 -25.32 -1.17 -17.53
C ILE A 4 -23.98 -1.58 -18.16
N ARG A 5 -23.40 -0.67 -18.95
CA ARG A 5 -22.03 -0.78 -19.48
C ARG A 5 -21.06 -0.89 -18.31
N LYS A 6 -20.54 -2.10 -18.06
CA LYS A 6 -19.41 -2.32 -17.14
C LYS A 6 -18.20 -1.52 -17.63
N ALA A 7 -17.94 -0.37 -17.02
CA ALA A 7 -16.70 0.36 -17.23
C ALA A 7 -15.55 -0.51 -16.72
N ARG A 8 -14.87 -1.18 -17.65
CA ARG A 8 -13.66 -1.95 -17.42
C ARG A 8 -12.56 -0.95 -17.09
N TYR A 9 -12.44 -0.57 -15.81
CA TYR A 9 -11.34 0.25 -15.31
C TYR A 9 -10.04 -0.56 -15.46
N LYS A 10 -9.43 -0.50 -16.64
CA LYS A 10 -8.03 -0.92 -16.83
C LYS A 10 -7.22 -0.04 -15.89
N ARG A 11 -6.81 -0.55 -14.72
CA ARG A 11 -5.82 0.12 -13.87
C ARG A 11 -4.61 0.39 -14.76
N LYS A 12 -4.37 1.66 -15.13
CA LYS A 12 -3.11 2.06 -15.74
C LYS A 12 -2.04 1.71 -14.71
N ARG A 13 -1.31 0.63 -14.99
CA ARG A 13 -0.16 0.17 -14.23
C ARG A 13 0.86 1.32 -14.27
N ILE A 14 1.01 2.04 -13.16
CA ILE A 14 2.05 3.07 -13.07
C ILE A 14 3.35 2.29 -12.87
N TYR A 15 4.05 2.01 -13.98
CA TYR A 15 5.26 1.17 -14.01
C TYR A 15 6.57 1.98 -13.93
N SER A 16 6.53 3.23 -13.45
CA SER A 16 7.76 4.02 -13.25
C SER A 16 8.18 3.95 -11.78
N PRO A 17 9.35 3.38 -11.46
CA PRO A 17 9.91 3.36 -10.10
C PRO A 17 9.99 4.76 -9.47
N TRP A 18 10.20 5.79 -10.29
CA TRP A 18 10.27 7.19 -9.84
C TRP A 18 8.93 7.76 -9.42
N LYS A 19 7.82 7.36 -10.06
CA LYS A 19 6.47 7.77 -9.64
C LYS A 19 6.12 7.21 -8.27
N LYS A 20 6.42 5.92 -8.06
CA LYS A 20 6.28 5.24 -6.77
C LYS A 20 7.10 5.94 -5.68
N LYS A 21 8.41 6.09 -5.91
CA LYS A 21 9.32 6.77 -4.97
C LYS A 21 8.86 8.18 -4.62
N LEU A 22 8.38 8.96 -5.60
CA LEU A 22 7.93 10.34 -5.38
C LEU A 22 6.62 10.41 -4.57
N LEU A 23 5.65 9.53 -4.80
CA LEU A 23 4.42 9.48 -3.99
C LEU A 23 4.69 9.03 -2.55
N LEU A 24 5.60 8.07 -2.35
CA LEU A 24 6.05 7.66 -1.01
C LEU A 24 6.78 8.80 -0.28
N LEU A 25 7.57 9.59 -1.00
CA LEU A 25 8.22 10.79 -0.46
C LEU A 25 7.19 11.79 0.08
N PHE A 26 6.12 12.04 -0.68
CA PHE A 26 5.03 12.92 -0.23
C PHE A 26 4.22 12.33 0.93
N LEU A 27 4.08 10.99 0.99
CA LEU A 27 3.41 10.31 2.10
C LEU A 27 4.20 10.45 3.41
N GLY A 28 5.53 10.42 3.34
CA GLY A 28 6.43 10.65 4.48
C GLY A 28 6.46 12.08 5.01
N GLY A 29 5.56 12.97 4.57
CA GLY A 29 5.43 14.32 5.11
C GLY A 29 6.45 15.32 4.59
N ILE A 30 7.23 14.97 3.56
CA ILE A 30 8.05 15.96 2.84
C ILE A 30 7.11 16.81 1.99
N ALA A 31 6.49 17.78 2.64
CA ALA A 31 5.71 18.82 2.00
C ALA A 31 6.67 19.72 1.24
N VAL A 32 6.49 19.77 -0.08
CA VAL A 32 7.38 20.54 -0.93
C VAL A 32 6.98 22.00 -0.87
N GLY A 33 7.77 22.82 -0.18
CA GLY A 33 7.61 24.27 -0.21
C GLY A 33 7.86 24.84 -1.61
N ALA A 34 6.83 25.52 -2.13
CA ALA A 34 6.73 26.22 -3.41
C ALA A 34 7.05 25.34 -4.63
N MET A 35 6.08 24.93 -5.45
CA MET A 35 6.34 24.42 -6.81
C MET A 35 5.50 25.07 -7.92
N GLY A 36 4.72 26.12 -7.61
CA GLY A 36 4.01 26.93 -8.61
C GLY A 36 4.92 27.81 -9.50
N SER A 37 6.22 27.89 -9.22
CA SER A 37 7.21 28.67 -10.00
C SER A 37 8.49 27.88 -10.27
N LYS A 38 9.24 28.25 -11.32
CA LYS A 38 10.55 27.66 -11.66
C LYS A 38 11.53 27.65 -10.47
N ARG A 39 11.47 28.69 -9.61
CA ARG A 39 12.28 28.80 -8.37
C ARG A 39 11.88 27.80 -7.30
N GLY A 40 10.60 27.45 -7.27
CA GLY A 40 10.05 26.48 -6.35
C GLY A 40 10.53 25.04 -6.61
N ILE A 41 10.40 24.59 -7.86
CA ILE A 41 10.91 23.27 -8.30
C ILE A 41 12.43 23.16 -8.07
N SER A 42 13.18 24.24 -8.23
CA SER A 42 14.62 24.23 -7.96
C SER A 42 14.93 24.07 -6.46
N ARG A 43 14.15 24.70 -5.56
CA ARG A 43 14.30 24.54 -4.10
C ARG A 43 13.90 23.14 -3.63
N PHE A 44 12.84 22.57 -4.22
CA PHE A 44 12.48 21.18 -3.99
C PHE A 44 13.62 20.23 -4.39
N PHE A 45 14.22 20.43 -5.56
CA PHE A 45 15.32 19.60 -6.03
C PHE A 45 16.55 19.64 -5.10
N THR A 46 16.74 20.74 -4.37
CA THR A 46 17.80 20.83 -3.36
C THR A 46 17.44 20.13 -2.05
N SER A 47 16.14 20.08 -1.69
CA SER A 47 15.64 19.50 -0.42
C SER A 47 15.30 18.02 -0.48
N ILE A 48 15.15 17.43 -1.68
CA ILE A 48 14.94 15.99 -1.83
C ILE A 48 16.20 15.17 -1.52
N PRO A 49 16.05 13.91 -1.06
CA PRO A 49 17.17 13.01 -0.85
C PRO A 49 18.09 12.96 -2.08
N LYS A 50 19.42 12.88 -1.86
CA LYS A 50 20.43 12.90 -2.94
C LYS A 50 20.15 11.90 -4.06
N GLU A 51 19.47 10.80 -3.76
CA GLU A 51 19.05 9.79 -4.74
C GLU A 51 18.13 10.37 -5.85
N PHE A 52 17.27 11.33 -5.53
CA PHE A 52 16.43 12.02 -6.50
C PHE A 52 17.18 13.12 -7.27
N ARG A 53 18.44 13.43 -6.94
CA ARG A 53 19.26 14.29 -7.81
C ARG A 53 19.66 13.59 -9.12
N LYS A 54 19.45 12.27 -9.20
CA LYS A 54 19.68 11.45 -10.40
C LYS A 54 18.59 11.64 -11.48
N ILE A 55 17.41 12.14 -11.12
CA ILE A 55 16.38 12.50 -12.10
C ILE A 55 16.59 13.94 -12.57
N ASN A 56 16.38 14.23 -13.85
CA ASN A 56 16.44 15.61 -14.31
C ASN A 56 15.21 16.41 -13.83
N LYS A 57 15.36 17.73 -13.71
CA LYS A 57 14.31 18.65 -13.21
C LYS A 57 13.03 18.66 -14.08
N GLU A 58 13.17 18.48 -15.38
CA GLU A 58 12.05 18.45 -16.34
C GLU A 58 11.20 17.19 -16.15
N TYR A 59 11.83 16.02 -15.98
CA TYR A 59 11.11 14.79 -15.69
C TYR A 59 10.33 14.88 -14.38
N LEU A 60 10.94 15.42 -13.33
CA LEU A 60 10.26 15.64 -12.05
C LEU A 60 9.02 16.54 -12.21
N ARG A 61 9.16 17.62 -12.98
CA ARG A 61 8.06 18.54 -13.28
C ARG A 61 6.92 17.85 -14.02
N GLN A 62 7.23 16.98 -14.98
CA GLN A 62 6.23 16.19 -15.70
C GLN A 62 5.48 15.25 -14.74
N LEU A 63 6.19 14.58 -13.82
CA LEU A 63 5.56 13.69 -12.83
C LEU A 63 4.60 14.45 -11.90
N ILE A 64 5.00 15.62 -11.41
CA ILE A 64 4.16 16.45 -10.54
C ILE A 64 2.93 16.95 -11.29
N THR A 65 3.10 17.42 -12.52
CA THR A 65 1.98 17.84 -13.38
C THR A 65 1.00 16.70 -13.61
N GLU A 66 1.51 15.48 -13.85
CA GLU A 66 0.69 14.29 -13.99
C GLU A 66 -0.07 13.97 -12.70
N PHE A 67 0.60 13.99 -11.54
CA PHE A 67 -0.05 13.73 -10.25
C PHE A 67 -1.13 14.76 -9.92
N TYR A 68 -0.90 16.03 -10.22
CA TYR A 68 -1.90 17.08 -10.04
C TYR A 68 -3.11 16.83 -10.95
N ARG A 69 -2.87 16.58 -12.25
CA ARG A 69 -3.94 16.25 -13.21
C ARG A 69 -4.74 15.02 -12.79
N ASP A 70 -4.06 14.01 -12.26
CA ASP A 70 -4.67 12.76 -11.80
C ASP A 70 -5.29 12.88 -10.39
N ARG A 71 -5.26 14.08 -9.78
CA ARG A 71 -5.74 14.40 -8.43
C ARG A 71 -5.12 13.56 -7.32
N LEU A 72 -3.85 13.16 -7.49
CA LEU A 72 -3.06 12.49 -6.46
C LEU A 72 -2.38 13.50 -5.52
N VAL A 73 -2.10 14.69 -6.02
CA VAL A 73 -1.59 15.79 -5.20
C VAL A 73 -2.42 17.04 -5.41
N ASP A 74 -2.41 17.91 -4.41
CA ASP A 74 -2.98 19.25 -4.47
C ASP A 74 -1.92 20.30 -4.11
N MET A 75 -2.21 21.55 -4.44
CA MET A 75 -1.38 22.71 -4.16
C MET A 75 -2.09 23.60 -3.16
N VAL A 76 -1.55 23.70 -1.94
CA VAL A 76 -2.13 24.47 -0.84
C VAL A 76 -1.24 25.67 -0.55
N ASP A 77 -1.80 26.87 -0.61
CA ASP A 77 -1.09 28.07 -0.20
C ASP A 77 -0.96 28.13 1.33
N VAL A 78 0.25 28.43 1.79
CA VAL A 78 0.59 28.60 3.20
C VAL A 78 0.79 30.10 3.46
N SER A 79 0.48 30.53 4.69
CA SER A 79 0.53 31.92 5.18
C SER A 79 1.76 32.73 4.77
N ASP A 80 2.89 32.07 4.50
CA ASP A 80 4.17 32.70 4.11
C ASP A 80 4.28 32.96 2.59
N GLY A 81 3.18 32.94 1.84
CA GLY A 81 3.16 33.08 0.38
C GLY A 81 3.80 31.89 -0.36
N GLN A 82 3.87 30.73 0.29
CA GLN A 82 4.46 29.51 -0.25
C GLN A 82 3.38 28.50 -0.58
N THR A 83 3.36 27.98 -1.81
CA THR A 83 2.45 26.90 -2.21
C THR A 83 3.06 25.53 -1.91
N ARG A 84 2.47 24.73 -1.03
CA ARG A 84 2.91 23.36 -0.71
C ARG A 84 2.20 22.32 -1.56
N ILE A 85 2.94 21.32 -2.02
CA ILE A 85 2.32 20.12 -2.59
C ILE A 85 1.98 19.15 -1.47
N VAL A 86 0.72 18.74 -1.40
CA VAL A 86 0.21 17.77 -0.42
C VAL A 86 -0.45 16.60 -1.14
N LEU A 87 -0.37 15.40 -0.56
CA LEU A 87 -1.18 14.29 -1.08
C LEU A 87 -2.65 14.54 -0.77
N THR A 88 -3.50 14.37 -1.77
CA THR A 88 -4.93 14.20 -1.56
C THR A 88 -5.19 12.86 -0.87
N GLU A 89 -6.39 12.61 -0.35
CA GLU A 89 -6.77 11.27 0.14
C GLU A 89 -6.56 10.18 -0.93
N LYS A 90 -6.91 10.48 -2.19
CA LYS A 90 -6.62 9.61 -3.34
C LYS A 90 -5.12 9.37 -3.53
N GLY A 91 -4.30 10.41 -3.35
CA GLY A 91 -2.84 10.33 -3.39
C GLY A 91 -2.25 9.46 -2.30
N LYS A 92 -2.74 9.62 -1.06
CA LYS A 92 -2.33 8.82 0.09
C LYS A 92 -2.63 7.35 -0.14
N LEU A 93 -3.87 7.02 -0.52
CA LEU A 93 -4.26 5.66 -0.87
C LEU A 93 -3.38 5.10 -2.00
N ARG A 94 -3.14 5.89 -3.06
CA ARG A 94 -2.27 5.47 -4.17
C ARG A 94 -0.82 5.25 -3.76
N ALA A 95 -0.30 6.06 -2.84
CA ALA A 95 1.05 5.90 -2.29
C ALA A 95 1.13 4.62 -1.44
N MET A 96 0.13 4.37 -0.59
CA MET A 96 0.03 3.17 0.23
C MET A 96 -0.12 1.90 -0.60
N GLU A 97 -0.87 1.93 -1.72
CA GLU A 97 -0.91 0.83 -2.69
C GLU A 97 0.50 0.45 -3.19
N PHE A 98 1.42 1.41 -3.37
CA PHE A 98 2.78 1.05 -3.77
C PHE A 98 3.58 0.41 -2.65
N SER A 99 3.36 0.81 -1.41
CA SER A 99 3.98 0.15 -0.24
C SER A 99 3.46 -1.27 -0.06
N ILE A 100 2.19 -1.53 -0.44
CA ILE A 100 1.61 -2.87 -0.33
C ILE A 100 2.31 -3.87 -1.25
N ASP A 101 2.72 -3.45 -2.45
CA ASP A 101 3.38 -4.33 -3.43
C ASP A 101 4.77 -4.79 -2.92
N ASP A 102 5.46 -3.95 -2.15
CA ASP A 102 6.78 -4.29 -1.57
C ASP A 102 6.68 -4.85 -0.15
N LEU A 103 5.46 -4.96 0.41
CA LEU A 103 5.25 -5.42 1.77
C LEU A 103 5.73 -6.86 1.91
N LYS A 104 6.65 -7.07 2.86
CA LYS A 104 7.20 -8.37 3.24
C LYS A 104 7.16 -8.49 4.75
N ILE A 105 6.82 -9.67 5.23
CA ILE A 105 6.92 -10.00 6.66
C ILE A 105 8.36 -10.39 6.97
N LYS A 106 8.94 -9.79 8.00
CA LYS A 106 10.25 -10.18 8.49
C LYS A 106 10.11 -11.49 9.27
N LEU A 107 10.71 -12.56 8.74
CA LEU A 107 10.69 -13.85 9.40
C LEU A 107 11.71 -13.86 10.54
N PRO A 108 11.29 -14.05 11.81
CA PRO A 108 12.23 -14.21 12.91
C PRO A 108 12.99 -15.54 12.76
N PRO A 109 14.17 -15.68 13.38
CA PRO A 109 14.97 -16.91 13.29
C PRO A 109 14.31 -18.12 13.95
N ARG A 110 13.36 -17.88 14.87
CA ARG A 110 12.67 -18.92 15.64
C ARG A 110 11.19 -18.63 15.64
N TRP A 111 10.40 -19.67 15.47
CA TRP A 111 8.96 -19.64 15.67
C TRP A 111 8.62 -19.55 17.16
N ASP A 112 7.64 -18.72 17.50
CA ASP A 112 7.16 -18.50 18.87
C ASP A 112 6.09 -19.51 19.33
N LYS A 113 5.85 -20.56 18.52
CA LYS A 113 4.85 -21.60 18.74
C LYS A 113 3.41 -21.09 18.76
N LYS A 114 3.15 -19.94 18.13
CA LYS A 114 1.79 -19.38 18.01
C LYS A 114 1.42 -19.19 16.55
N TRP A 115 0.16 -19.43 16.25
CA TRP A 115 -0.41 -19.23 14.92
C TRP A 115 -1.11 -17.89 14.82
N ARG A 116 -0.81 -17.14 13.77
CA ARG A 116 -1.49 -15.89 13.39
C ARG A 116 -2.57 -16.21 12.38
N VAL A 117 -3.81 -15.92 12.74
CA VAL A 117 -4.97 -16.25 11.92
C VAL A 117 -5.65 -14.98 11.45
N VAL A 118 -5.91 -14.90 10.15
CA VAL A 118 -6.70 -13.84 9.53
C VAL A 118 -7.99 -14.46 9.02
N MET A 119 -9.11 -13.95 9.53
CA MET A 119 -10.47 -14.34 9.13
C MET A 119 -11.19 -13.15 8.54
N PHE A 120 -12.01 -13.35 7.53
CA PHE A 120 -12.78 -12.24 6.96
C PHE A 120 -14.15 -12.65 6.42
N ASP A 121 -15.09 -11.70 6.48
CA ASP A 121 -16.39 -11.80 5.83
C ASP A 121 -16.68 -10.50 5.07
N ILE A 122 -16.24 -10.47 3.82
CA ILE A 122 -16.31 -9.30 2.95
C ILE A 122 -17.49 -9.48 1.96
N PRO A 123 -18.48 -8.58 1.97
CA PRO A 123 -19.69 -8.72 1.18
C PRO A 123 -19.39 -8.70 -0.32
N GLU A 124 -20.27 -9.31 -1.13
CA GLU A 124 -20.05 -9.46 -2.58
C GLU A 124 -19.89 -8.13 -3.32
N LYS A 125 -20.53 -7.06 -2.84
CA LYS A 125 -20.35 -5.69 -3.35
C LYS A 125 -18.89 -5.20 -3.26
N ASN A 126 -18.09 -5.77 -2.36
CA ASN A 126 -16.66 -5.50 -2.15
C ASN A 126 -15.77 -6.67 -2.63
N ARG A 127 -16.25 -7.51 -3.55
CA ARG A 127 -15.51 -8.69 -4.06
C ARG A 127 -14.08 -8.39 -4.50
N GLN A 128 -13.82 -7.24 -5.13
CA GLN A 128 -12.46 -6.88 -5.55
C GLN A 128 -11.50 -6.75 -4.37
N ALA A 129 -11.94 -6.17 -3.25
CA ALA A 129 -11.12 -6.05 -2.04
C ALA A 129 -10.89 -7.42 -1.39
N ARG A 130 -11.92 -8.29 -1.41
CA ARG A 130 -11.81 -9.68 -0.93
C ARG A 130 -10.77 -10.47 -1.73
N ASP A 131 -10.85 -10.41 -3.05
CA ASP A 131 -9.94 -11.14 -3.94
C ASP A 131 -8.51 -10.57 -3.82
N ALA A 132 -8.37 -9.25 -3.63
CA ALA A 132 -7.08 -8.60 -3.37
C ALA A 132 -6.46 -9.01 -2.03
N LEU A 133 -7.24 -9.04 -0.94
CA LEU A 133 -6.78 -9.52 0.38
C LEU A 133 -6.30 -10.96 0.28
N ARG A 134 -7.08 -11.86 -0.34
CA ARG A 134 -6.70 -13.27 -0.52
C ARG A 134 -5.41 -13.41 -1.30
N SER A 135 -5.27 -12.68 -2.41
CA SER A 135 -4.05 -12.70 -3.21
C SER A 135 -2.85 -12.23 -2.39
N LYS A 136 -3.01 -11.15 -1.60
CA LYS A 136 -1.92 -10.60 -0.82
C LYS A 136 -1.52 -11.50 0.34
N LEU A 137 -2.47 -12.11 1.05
CA LEU A 137 -2.17 -13.08 2.12
C LEU A 137 -1.36 -14.27 1.58
N ARG A 138 -1.73 -14.83 0.43
CA ARG A 138 -0.96 -15.90 -0.22
C ARG A 138 0.45 -15.44 -0.62
N GLU A 139 0.57 -14.22 -1.16
CA GLU A 139 1.86 -13.63 -1.52
C GLU A 139 2.77 -13.43 -0.30
N LEU A 140 2.18 -13.08 0.85
CA LEU A 140 2.87 -12.95 2.14
C LEU A 140 3.23 -14.30 2.77
N GLY A 141 2.82 -15.42 2.15
CA GLY A 141 3.15 -16.78 2.61
C GLY A 141 2.12 -17.39 3.56
N PHE A 142 0.93 -16.81 3.72
CA PHE A 142 -0.12 -17.43 4.51
C PHE A 142 -0.65 -18.71 3.85
N TYR A 143 -0.93 -19.71 4.68
CA TYR A 143 -1.64 -20.92 4.27
C TYR A 143 -3.16 -20.68 4.33
N GLU A 144 -3.89 -21.07 3.29
CA GLU A 144 -5.35 -20.98 3.24
C GLU A 144 -5.99 -22.21 3.93
N LEU A 145 -6.44 -22.05 5.18
CA LEU A 145 -7.17 -23.11 5.90
C LEU A 145 -8.58 -23.31 5.34
N GLN A 146 -9.25 -22.21 5.01
CA GLN A 146 -10.57 -22.17 4.37
C GLN A 146 -10.69 -20.94 3.48
N LYS A 147 -11.78 -20.83 2.69
CA LYS A 147 -12.00 -19.73 1.74
C LYS A 147 -11.81 -18.32 2.35
N SER A 148 -12.05 -18.15 3.64
CA SER A 148 -11.87 -16.86 4.31
C SER A 148 -11.05 -16.95 5.60
N VAL A 149 -10.26 -18.02 5.76
CA VAL A 149 -9.44 -18.26 6.95
C VAL A 149 -8.03 -18.61 6.51
N PHE A 150 -7.08 -17.79 6.93
CA PHE A 150 -5.67 -17.89 6.59
C PHE A 150 -4.83 -17.97 7.84
N VAL A 151 -3.75 -18.74 7.81
CA VAL A 151 -2.87 -18.96 8.96
C VAL A 151 -1.41 -18.75 8.58
N PHE A 152 -0.64 -18.24 9.54
CA PHE A 152 0.79 -18.00 9.39
C PHE A 152 1.50 -18.16 10.75
N PRO A 153 2.72 -18.70 10.82
CA PRO A 153 3.36 -18.98 12.11
C PRO A 153 4.05 -17.76 12.74
N TYR A 154 4.38 -16.72 11.97
CA TYR A 154 5.20 -15.62 12.48
C TYR A 154 4.40 -14.34 12.76
N GLU A 155 4.93 -13.50 13.66
CA GLU A 155 4.35 -12.19 13.95
C GLU A 155 4.26 -11.34 12.69
N CYS A 156 3.10 -10.71 12.48
CA CYS A 156 2.76 -10.02 11.24
C CYS A 156 1.60 -9.03 11.41
N LYS A 157 1.22 -8.71 12.65
CA LYS A 157 0.02 -7.91 12.91
C LYS A 157 0.07 -6.54 12.22
N ASP A 158 1.22 -5.87 12.25
CA ASP A 158 1.37 -4.54 11.65
C ASP A 158 1.23 -4.58 10.12
N GLU A 159 1.79 -5.60 9.47
CA GLU A 159 1.63 -5.82 8.04
C GLU A 159 0.17 -6.10 7.67
N ILE A 160 -0.53 -6.90 8.47
CA ILE A 160 -1.95 -7.19 8.26
C ILE A 160 -2.81 -5.95 8.48
N ASP A 161 -2.58 -5.19 9.55
CA ASP A 161 -3.28 -3.93 9.80
C ASP A 161 -3.06 -2.95 8.65
N PHE A 162 -1.84 -2.85 8.13
CA PHE A 162 -1.54 -2.02 6.96
C PHE A 162 -2.34 -2.46 5.73
N VAL A 163 -2.34 -3.75 5.37
CA VAL A 163 -3.12 -4.28 4.24
C VAL A 163 -4.62 -3.98 4.39
N ILE A 164 -5.15 -4.15 5.60
CA ILE A 164 -6.56 -3.91 5.92
C ILE A 164 -6.93 -2.43 5.73
N GLU A 165 -6.07 -1.50 6.14
CA GLU A 165 -6.26 -0.07 5.96
C GLU A 165 -6.25 0.32 4.47
N VAL A 166 -5.25 -0.15 3.71
CA VAL A 166 -5.14 0.17 2.28
C VAL A 166 -6.36 -0.27 1.50
N PHE A 167 -6.96 -1.41 1.86
CA PHE A 167 -8.15 -1.94 1.19
C PHE A 167 -9.48 -1.44 1.77
N ASP A 168 -9.46 -0.64 2.84
CA ASP A 168 -10.65 -0.14 3.54
C ASP A 168 -11.65 -1.25 3.93
N ILE A 169 -11.12 -2.29 4.59
CA ILE A 169 -11.89 -3.50 4.96
C ILE A 169 -11.85 -3.83 6.45
N ARG A 170 -11.38 -2.92 7.32
CA ARG A 170 -11.20 -3.17 8.77
C ARG A 170 -12.40 -3.82 9.44
N ARG A 171 -13.61 -3.33 9.18
CA ARG A 171 -14.85 -3.88 9.77
C ARG A 171 -15.11 -5.35 9.41
N HIS A 172 -14.57 -5.82 8.29
CA HIS A 172 -14.81 -7.16 7.73
C HIS A 172 -13.72 -8.19 8.05
N VAL A 173 -12.60 -7.76 8.65
CA VAL A 173 -11.45 -8.64 8.92
C VAL A 173 -11.28 -8.80 10.43
N ARG A 174 -10.86 -9.99 10.86
CA ARG A 174 -10.51 -10.33 12.23
C ARG A 174 -9.12 -10.97 12.23
N TYR A 175 -8.32 -10.59 13.21
CA TYR A 175 -7.00 -11.15 13.46
C TYR A 175 -7.03 -11.85 14.82
N GLY A 176 -6.42 -13.03 14.91
CA GLY A 176 -6.33 -13.80 16.14
C GLY A 176 -4.97 -14.46 16.27
N ILE A 177 -4.61 -14.76 17.51
CA ILE A 177 -3.45 -15.57 17.85
C ILE A 177 -3.99 -16.85 18.46
N LEU A 178 -3.58 -18.00 17.92
CA LEU A 178 -3.95 -19.31 18.44
C LEU A 178 -2.69 -20.01 18.96
N GLU A 179 -2.82 -20.70 20.10
CA GLU A 179 -1.75 -21.56 20.62
C GLU A 179 -1.74 -22.93 19.94
N SER A 180 -2.86 -23.35 19.36
CA SER A 180 -3.00 -24.62 18.65
C SER A 180 -4.07 -24.53 17.57
N VAL A 181 -3.96 -25.35 16.54
CA VAL A 181 -4.98 -25.50 15.49
C VAL A 181 -5.11 -26.98 15.11
N THR A 182 -6.32 -27.42 14.78
CA THR A 182 -6.55 -28.81 14.35
C THR A 182 -5.70 -29.14 13.13
N ASN A 183 -5.16 -30.36 13.07
CA ASN A 183 -4.26 -30.85 12.01
C ASN A 183 -2.95 -30.05 11.88
N GLU A 184 -2.45 -29.53 13.02
CA GLU A 184 -1.21 -28.75 13.11
C GLU A 184 -0.01 -29.39 12.40
N ALA A 185 0.13 -30.72 12.46
CA ALA A 185 1.22 -31.45 11.80
C ALA A 185 1.38 -31.12 10.30
N ASN A 186 0.26 -30.91 9.58
CA ASN A 186 0.30 -30.52 8.18
C ASN A 186 0.83 -29.09 7.99
N LEU A 187 0.50 -28.19 8.91
CA LEU A 187 0.98 -26.81 8.88
C LEU A 187 2.46 -26.73 9.26
N LEU A 188 2.88 -27.46 10.29
CA LEU A 188 4.29 -27.55 10.67
C LEU A 188 5.14 -28.02 9.51
N LYS A 189 4.67 -29.05 8.78
CA LYS A 189 5.33 -29.52 7.56
C LYS A 189 5.30 -28.48 6.44
N TYR A 190 4.19 -27.77 6.25
CA TYR A 190 4.07 -26.74 5.20
C TYR A 190 5.02 -25.55 5.42
N PHE A 191 5.24 -25.18 6.68
CA PHE A 191 6.09 -24.05 7.07
C PHE A 191 7.53 -24.44 7.45
N ASP A 192 7.92 -25.70 7.26
CA ASP A 192 9.23 -26.25 7.62
C ASP A 192 9.61 -25.99 9.10
N LEU A 193 8.66 -26.25 10.02
CA LEU A 193 8.77 -26.02 11.47
C LEU A 193 8.94 -27.31 12.30
N LEU A 194 9.29 -28.42 11.64
CA LEU A 194 9.53 -29.72 12.29
C LEU A 194 10.91 -29.82 12.95
#